data_AF-A0A3D5UT51-F1
#
_entry.id   AF-A0A3D5UT51-F1
#
_cell.length_a   1.000
_cell.length_b   1.000
_cell.length_c   1.000
_cell.angle_alpha   90.00
_cell.angle_beta   90.00
_cell.angle_gamma   90.00
#
_symmetry.space_group_name_H-M   'P 1'
#
loop_
_entity.id
_entity.type
_entity.pdbx_description
1 polymer ?
#
loop_
_entity_poly.entity_id
_entity_poly.type
_entity_poly.pdbx_seq_one_letter_code
_entity_poly.pdbx_strand_id
1 'polypeptide(L)'
;LFEFILYAVFAASALAALSEIWGDMQMAAGATERLVEILDVEPLIAAPENPLPIPQAQGEIVFDNVTFSYPSRPGVSALHDYSLTVSPGETVALVGPSGAGKSTVFQLLLRFYDPQLGSIRLDGVDLRKADPKELRRHLALVPQETVVFGTTVTENIRYGRPDASFEEVRAAAMAARIDDFIMRLPDGYETEVGERGVTLSGGQRQR
;
A
#
# COMPACT_ATOMS: atom_id res chain seq x y z
N LEU A 1 -2.85 -37.92 -58.86
CA LEU A 1 -1.56 -37.33 -58.38
C LEU A 1 -1.77 -35.94 -57.78
N PHE A 2 -2.38 -34.99 -58.51
CA PHE A 2 -2.67 -33.64 -58.00
C PHE A 2 -3.54 -33.63 -56.73
N GLU A 3 -4.68 -34.34 -56.74
CA GLU A 3 -5.57 -34.44 -55.57
C GLU A 3 -4.88 -35.02 -54.34
N PHE A 4 -4.03 -36.04 -54.54
CA PHE A 4 -3.24 -36.64 -53.46
C PHE A 4 -2.25 -35.64 -52.86
N ILE A 5 -1.55 -34.86 -53.69
CA ILE A 5 -0.62 -33.81 -53.23
C ILE A 5 -1.38 -32.73 -52.45
N LEU A 6 -2.56 -32.32 -52.92
CA LEU A 6 -3.40 -31.33 -52.26
C LEU A 6 -3.86 -31.80 -50.88
N TYR A 7 -4.33 -33.04 -50.75
CA TYR A 7 -4.69 -33.62 -49.46
C TYR A 7 -3.48 -33.75 -48.51
N ALA A 8 -2.31 -34.11 -49.03
CA ALA A 8 -1.09 -34.20 -48.23
C ALA A 8 -0.68 -32.82 -47.68
N VAL A 9 -0.80 -31.76 -48.48
CA VAL A 9 -0.52 -30.38 -48.03
C VAL A 9 -1.51 -29.95 -46.95
N PHE A 10 -2.80 -30.23 -47.11
CA PHE A 10 -3.80 -29.92 -46.07
C PHE A 10 -3.53 -30.66 -44.76
N ALA A 11 -3.23 -31.97 -44.82
CA ALA A 11 -2.89 -32.74 -43.64
C ALA A 11 -1.63 -32.20 -42.93
N ALA A 12 -0.59 -31.85 -43.68
CA ALA A 12 0.62 -31.25 -43.13
C ALA A 12 0.34 -29.88 -42.47
N SER A 13 -0.49 -29.04 -43.09
CA SER A 13 -0.86 -27.73 -42.53
C SER A 13 -1.69 -27.87 -41.24
N ALA A 14 -2.61 -28.83 -41.18
CA ALA A 14 -3.40 -29.09 -39.98
C ALA A 14 -2.52 -29.62 -38.83
N LEU A 15 -1.56 -30.50 -39.14
CA LEU A 15 -0.60 -31.00 -38.15
C LEU A 15 0.31 -29.88 -37.61
N ALA A 16 0.77 -28.98 -38.48
CA ALA A 16 1.55 -27.80 -38.08
C ALA A 16 0.74 -26.89 -37.15
N ALA A 17 -0.53 -26.59 -37.48
CA ALA A 17 -1.41 -25.78 -36.65
C ALA A 17 -1.69 -26.43 -35.27
N LEU A 18 -1.88 -27.76 -35.22
CA LEU A 18 -2.05 -28.48 -33.95
C LEU A 18 -0.78 -28.43 -33.09
N SER A 19 0.40 -28.50 -33.71
CA SER A 19 1.68 -28.38 -33.01
C SER A 19 1.88 -27.00 -32.39
N GLU A 20 1.44 -25.94 -33.08
CA GLU A 20 1.47 -24.56 -32.58
C GLU A 20 0.53 -24.38 -31.39
N ILE A 21 -0.73 -24.84 -31.51
CA ILE A 21 -1.73 -24.81 -30.42
C ILE A 21 -1.23 -25.58 -29.19
N TRP A 22 -0.54 -26.70 -29.38
CA TRP A 22 0.02 -27.47 -28.28
C TRP A 22 1.08 -26.68 -27.50
N GLY A 23 1.96 -25.96 -28.20
CA GLY A 23 2.94 -25.07 -27.59
C GLY A 23 2.28 -23.94 -26.79
N ASP A 24 1.28 -23.28 -27.38
CA ASP A 24 0.51 -22.23 -26.71
C ASP A 24 -0.23 -22.75 -25.48
N MET A 25 -0.80 -23.96 -25.56
CA MET A 25 -1.51 -24.59 -24.44
C MET A 25 -0.57 -24.90 -23.27
N GLN A 26 0.67 -25.33 -23.54
CA GLN A 26 1.67 -25.53 -22.48
C GLN A 26 2.08 -24.21 -21.83
N MET A 27 2.30 -23.15 -22.62
CA MET A 27 2.60 -21.83 -22.08
C MET A 27 1.43 -21.27 -21.25
N ALA A 28 0.19 -21.44 -21.73
CA ALA A 28 -1.01 -21.03 -21.04
C ALA A 28 -1.20 -21.79 -19.72
N ALA A 29 -0.92 -23.10 -19.70
CA ALA A 29 -0.98 -23.92 -18.49
C ALA A 29 0.00 -23.39 -17.42
N GLY A 30 1.26 -23.17 -17.77
CA GLY A 30 2.26 -22.62 -16.82
C GLY A 30 1.99 -21.17 -16.41
N ALA A 31 1.36 -20.35 -17.26
CA ALA A 31 0.89 -19.02 -16.89
C ALA A 31 -0.30 -19.08 -15.91
N THR A 32 -1.24 -19.99 -16.15
CA THR A 32 -2.41 -20.21 -15.30
C THR A 32 -2.01 -20.71 -13.92
N GLU A 33 -1.06 -21.63 -13.84
CA GLU A 33 -0.52 -22.13 -12.57
C GLU A 33 -0.01 -20.98 -11.69
N ARG A 34 0.83 -20.09 -12.24
CA ARG A 34 1.32 -18.91 -11.49
C ARG A 34 0.23 -17.92 -11.09
N LEU A 35 -0.82 -17.78 -11.90
CA LEU A 35 -1.97 -16.93 -11.54
C LEU A 35 -2.75 -17.54 -10.38
N VAL A 36 -2.98 -18.85 -10.41
CA VAL A 36 -3.64 -19.58 -9.33
C VAL A 36 -2.82 -19.49 -8.04
N GLU A 37 -1.50 -19.69 -8.13
CA GLU A 37 -0.60 -19.52 -6.97
C GLU A 37 -0.74 -18.15 -6.31
N ILE A 38 -0.90 -17.06 -7.08
CA ILE A 38 -1.10 -15.70 -6.56
C ILE A 38 -2.50 -15.54 -5.94
N LEU A 39 -3.53 -16.11 -6.58
CA LEU A 39 -4.92 -16.02 -6.11
C LEU A 39 -5.15 -16.80 -4.81
N ASP A 40 -4.40 -17.89 -4.60
CA ASP A 40 -4.47 -18.74 -3.42
C ASP A 40 -3.63 -18.23 -2.23
N VAL A 41 -2.91 -17.10 -2.37
CA VAL A 41 -2.13 -16.52 -1.27
C VAL A 41 -3.06 -16.03 -0.16
N GLU A 42 -2.96 -16.64 1.01
CA GLU A 42 -3.63 -16.15 2.21
C GLU A 42 -2.90 -14.93 2.81
N PRO A 43 -3.59 -13.80 3.04
CA PRO A 43 -2.99 -12.63 3.67
C PRO A 43 -2.59 -12.90 5.12
N LEU A 44 -1.32 -12.68 5.45
CA LEU A 44 -0.84 -12.78 6.85
C LEU A 44 -1.51 -11.77 7.79
N ILE A 45 -1.90 -10.61 7.25
CA ILE A 45 -2.65 -9.58 7.98
C ILE A 45 -4.08 -9.58 7.46
N ALA A 46 -4.99 -10.14 8.25
CA ALA A 46 -6.42 -10.16 7.99
C ALA A 46 -7.19 -9.58 9.18
N ALA A 47 -8.43 -9.14 8.92
CA ALA A 47 -9.36 -8.83 9.99
C ALA A 47 -9.71 -10.13 10.75
N PRO A 48 -9.75 -10.11 12.09
CA PRO A 48 -10.24 -11.25 12.85
C PRO A 48 -11.74 -11.46 12.59
N GLU A 49 -12.26 -12.68 12.83
CA GLU A 49 -13.68 -13.00 12.61
C GLU A 49 -14.64 -12.04 13.34
N ASN A 50 -14.25 -11.60 14.54
CA ASN A 50 -15.01 -10.65 15.36
C ASN A 50 -14.10 -9.47 15.74
N PRO A 51 -13.96 -8.46 14.85
CA PRO A 51 -13.07 -7.33 15.10
C PRO A 51 -13.62 -6.43 16.20
N LEU A 52 -12.73 -6.03 17.10
CA LEU A 52 -13.03 -5.00 18.09
C LEU A 52 -13.03 -3.64 17.41
N PRO A 53 -14.07 -2.80 17.62
CA PRO A 53 -14.06 -1.44 17.14
C PRO A 53 -12.98 -0.66 17.89
N ILE A 54 -12.29 0.22 17.16
CA ILE A 54 -11.45 1.24 17.79
C ILE A 54 -12.41 2.35 18.25
N PRO A 55 -12.42 2.71 19.54
CA PRO A 55 -13.24 3.82 20.02
C PRO A 55 -12.83 5.11 19.30
N GLN A 56 -13.60 6.19 19.47
CA GLN A 56 -13.20 7.50 18.95
C GLN A 56 -11.78 7.82 19.46
N ALA A 57 -10.80 7.73 18.56
CA ALA A 57 -9.42 7.58 18.98
C ALA A 57 -8.93 8.85 19.69
N GLN A 58 -8.51 8.70 20.95
CA GLN A 58 -7.86 9.79 21.68
C GLN A 58 -6.38 9.87 21.29
N GLY A 59 -5.82 8.78 20.78
CA GLY A 59 -4.47 8.72 20.26
C GLY A 59 -3.43 8.22 21.26
N GLU A 60 -3.84 7.50 22.31
CA GLU A 60 -2.89 6.79 23.18
C GLU A 60 -2.30 5.61 22.40
N ILE A 61 -0.96 5.54 22.30
CA ILE A 61 -0.26 4.45 21.64
C ILE A 61 0.64 3.75 22.65
N VAL A 62 0.53 2.43 22.77
CA VAL A 62 1.36 1.62 23.67
C VAL A 62 2.02 0.48 22.91
N PHE A 63 3.35 0.48 22.88
CA PHE A 63 4.19 -0.68 22.56
C PHE A 63 4.62 -1.31 23.88
N ASP A 64 4.34 -2.60 24.03
CA ASP A 64 4.60 -3.36 25.25
C ASP A 64 5.47 -4.59 24.94
N ASN A 65 6.76 -4.52 25.31
CA ASN A 65 7.77 -5.56 25.15
C ASN A 65 7.84 -6.15 23.73
N VAL A 66 7.76 -5.27 22.73
CA VAL A 66 7.64 -5.65 21.32
C VAL A 66 8.97 -6.18 20.79
N THR A 67 8.95 -7.43 20.31
CA THR A 67 10.06 -8.01 19.55
C THR A 67 9.60 -8.33 18.14
N PHE A 68 10.34 -7.82 17.16
CA PHE A 68 10.03 -8.01 15.74
C PHE A 68 11.26 -8.27 14.86
N SER A 69 11.11 -9.20 13.92
CA SER A 69 12.04 -9.47 12.81
C SER A 69 11.27 -9.55 11.49
N TYR A 70 11.82 -9.00 10.41
CA TYR A 70 11.19 -9.10 9.09
C TYR A 70 11.21 -10.54 8.56
N PRO A 71 10.16 -11.01 7.86
CA PRO A 71 10.13 -12.35 7.26
C PRO A 71 11.29 -12.61 6.29
N SER A 72 11.78 -11.57 5.61
CA SER A 72 12.93 -11.64 4.70
C SER A 72 14.27 -11.84 5.41
N ARG A 73 14.34 -11.59 6.72
CA ARG A 73 15.55 -11.68 7.57
C ARG A 73 15.20 -12.14 8.99
N PRO A 74 14.72 -13.38 9.18
CA PRO A 74 14.16 -13.83 10.46
C PRO A 74 15.17 -13.85 11.62
N GLY A 75 16.47 -14.01 11.32
CA GLY A 75 17.55 -14.02 12.32
C GLY A 75 18.04 -12.64 12.77
N VAL A 76 17.52 -11.54 12.20
CA VAL A 76 17.93 -10.18 12.56
C VAL A 76 16.72 -9.43 13.11
N SER A 77 16.73 -9.24 14.42
CA SER A 77 15.71 -8.46 15.12
C SER A 77 15.81 -6.99 14.74
N ALA A 78 14.70 -6.44 14.24
CA ALA A 78 14.55 -5.02 13.94
C ALA A 78 14.11 -4.21 15.17
N LEU A 79 13.31 -4.84 16.05
CA LEU A 79 13.00 -4.35 17.40
C LEU A 79 13.15 -5.50 18.38
N HIS A 80 13.80 -5.26 19.52
CA HIS A 80 14.02 -6.27 20.56
C HIS A 80 13.58 -5.70 21.90
N ASP A 81 12.58 -6.32 22.53
CA ASP A 81 12.03 -5.91 23.84
C ASP A 81 11.72 -4.39 23.91
N TYR A 82 11.10 -3.87 22.85
CA TYR A 82 10.83 -2.45 22.68
C TYR A 82 9.52 -2.05 23.37
N SER A 83 9.60 -1.07 24.27
CA SER A 83 8.43 -0.48 24.93
C SER A 83 8.42 1.04 24.75
N LEU A 84 7.24 1.57 24.43
CA LEU A 84 6.98 3.00 24.26
C LEU A 84 5.52 3.27 24.65
N THR A 85 5.28 4.37 25.35
CA THR A 85 3.93 4.90 25.57
C THR A 85 3.90 6.33 25.06
N VAL A 86 2.93 6.64 24.21
CA VAL A 86 2.65 7.98 23.68
C VAL A 86 1.29 8.39 24.20
N SER A 87 1.25 9.51 24.90
CA SER A 87 0.01 10.05 25.46
C SER A 87 -0.81 10.80 24.40
N PRO A 88 -2.14 10.88 24.54
CA PRO A 88 -2.97 11.73 23.68
C PRO A 88 -2.45 13.16 23.57
N GLY A 89 -2.28 13.64 22.33
CA GLY A 89 -1.78 14.99 22.04
C GLY A 89 -0.27 15.19 22.21
N GLU A 90 0.47 14.15 22.59
CA GLU A 90 1.93 14.20 22.71
C GLU A 90 2.60 14.17 21.32
N THR A 91 3.65 14.97 21.15
CA THR A 91 4.52 14.91 19.96
C THR A 91 5.82 14.21 20.31
N VAL A 92 6.03 13.02 19.74
CA VAL A 92 7.21 12.19 20.01
C VAL A 92 8.11 12.13 18.77
N ALA A 93 9.41 12.32 18.97
CA ALA A 93 10.42 12.18 17.92
C ALA A 93 11.29 10.94 18.17
N LEU A 94 11.31 10.01 17.22
CA LEU A 94 12.20 8.84 17.25
C LEU A 94 13.50 9.16 16.53
N VAL A 95 14.60 9.21 17.29
CA VAL A 95 15.95 9.51 16.78
C VAL A 95 16.89 8.33 17.00
N GLY A 96 17.85 8.15 16.09
CA GLY A 96 18.83 7.07 16.18
C GLY A 96 19.48 6.75 14.84
N PRO A 97 20.55 5.94 14.82
CA PRO A 97 21.28 5.59 13.61
C PRO A 97 20.41 4.85 12.60
N SER A 98 20.87 4.76 11.34
CA SER A 98 20.21 3.92 10.34
C SER A 98 20.16 2.47 10.84
N GLY A 99 19.03 1.78 10.59
CA GLY A 99 18.82 0.42 11.08
C GLY A 99 18.33 0.29 12.53
N ALA A 100 18.20 1.38 13.30
CA ALA A 100 17.71 1.34 14.69
C ALA A 100 16.19 1.03 14.85
N GLY A 101 15.51 0.51 13.82
CA GLY A 101 14.10 0.12 13.91
C GLY A 101 13.07 1.27 13.83
N LYS A 102 13.47 2.53 13.60
CA LYS A 102 12.55 3.69 13.54
C LYS A 102 11.38 3.49 12.55
N SER A 103 11.69 3.13 11.30
CA SER A 103 10.67 2.86 10.28
C SER A 103 9.82 1.64 10.63
N THR A 104 10.40 0.67 11.33
CA THR A 104 9.71 -0.55 11.79
C THR A 104 8.62 -0.21 12.80
N VAL A 105 8.85 0.75 13.71
CA VAL A 105 7.82 1.23 14.65
C VAL A 105 6.58 1.71 13.90
N PHE A 106 6.75 2.55 12.87
CA PHE A 106 5.63 3.04 12.06
C PHE A 106 4.94 1.92 11.26
N GLN A 107 5.70 0.98 10.70
CA GLN A 107 5.14 -0.15 9.95
C GLN A 107 4.31 -1.11 10.83
N LEU A 108 4.74 -1.32 12.07
CA LEU A 108 3.98 -2.11 13.05
C LEU A 108 2.75 -1.34 13.55
N LEU A 109 2.85 -0.03 13.76
CA LEU A 109 1.71 0.81 14.14
C LEU A 109 0.61 0.83 13.07
N LEU A 110 0.99 0.87 11.79
CA LEU A 110 0.08 0.74 10.64
C LEU A 110 -0.39 -0.70 10.39
N ARG A 111 0.09 -1.64 11.21
CA ARG A 111 -0.16 -3.07 11.12
C ARG A 111 0.09 -3.60 9.70
N PHE A 112 1.23 -3.24 9.12
CA PHE A 112 1.75 -3.95 7.94
C PHE A 112 2.43 -5.28 8.32
N TYR A 113 2.82 -5.39 9.58
CA TYR A 113 3.30 -6.61 10.21
C TYR A 113 2.71 -6.70 11.62
N ASP A 114 2.57 -7.93 12.12
CA ASP A 114 2.30 -8.18 13.52
C ASP A 114 3.63 -8.53 14.24
N PRO A 115 3.82 -8.11 15.49
CA PRO A 115 5.02 -8.44 16.25
C PRO A 115 5.06 -9.92 16.64
N GLN A 116 6.26 -10.52 16.66
CA GLN A 116 6.45 -11.90 17.12
C GLN A 116 6.17 -12.05 18.63
N LEU A 117 6.57 -11.06 19.43
CA LEU A 117 6.33 -11.00 20.87
C LEU A 117 5.86 -9.61 21.28
N GLY A 118 5.14 -9.54 22.40
CA GLY A 118 4.59 -8.30 22.94
C GLY A 118 3.25 -7.92 22.31
N SER A 119 2.85 -6.67 22.51
CA SER A 119 1.62 -6.13 21.93
C SER A 119 1.75 -4.65 21.57
N ILE A 120 0.93 -4.22 20.63
CA ILE A 120 0.78 -2.81 20.26
C ILE A 120 -0.68 -2.48 20.43
N ARG A 121 -0.98 -1.36 21.08
CA ARG A 121 -2.35 -0.93 21.38
C ARG A 121 -2.58 0.51 20.95
N LEU A 122 -3.75 0.77 20.40
CA LEU A 122 -4.30 2.12 20.18
C LEU A 122 -5.52 2.29 21.10
N ASP A 123 -5.47 3.27 22.00
CA ASP A 123 -6.52 3.54 22.99
C ASP A 123 -6.98 2.27 23.74
N GLY A 124 -5.99 1.48 24.18
CA GLY A 124 -6.18 0.23 24.90
C GLY A 124 -6.55 -1.00 24.04
N VAL A 125 -6.89 -0.85 22.77
CA VAL A 125 -7.24 -1.96 21.86
C VAL A 125 -5.98 -2.52 21.20
N ASP A 126 -5.71 -3.82 21.39
CA ASP A 126 -4.64 -4.53 20.67
C ASP A 126 -4.91 -4.48 19.16
N LEU A 127 -3.93 -3.99 18.39
CA LEU A 127 -4.06 -3.81 16.95
C LEU A 127 -4.42 -5.11 16.23
N ARG A 128 -4.02 -6.27 16.76
CA ARG A 128 -4.34 -7.61 16.21
C ARG A 128 -5.82 -7.96 16.31
N LYS A 129 -6.54 -7.33 17.25
CA LYS A 129 -7.98 -7.54 17.48
C LYS A 129 -8.86 -6.58 16.70
N ALA A 130 -8.29 -5.53 16.11
CA ALA A 130 -9.02 -4.58 15.28
C ALA A 130 -9.04 -5.01 13.80
N ASP A 131 -9.98 -4.47 13.03
CA ASP A 131 -9.89 -4.52 11.56
C ASP A 131 -8.75 -3.58 11.09
N PRO A 132 -7.74 -4.07 10.33
CA PRO A 132 -6.65 -3.25 9.82
C PRO A 132 -7.11 -2.06 8.96
N LYS A 133 -8.22 -2.19 8.23
CA LYS A 133 -8.77 -1.11 7.41
C LYS A 133 -9.30 0.01 8.29
N GLU A 134 -10.08 -0.32 9.32
CA GLU A 134 -10.61 0.67 10.27
C GLU A 134 -9.49 1.28 11.12
N LEU A 135 -8.48 0.50 11.52
CA LEU A 135 -7.28 1.01 12.17
C LEU A 135 -6.63 2.14 11.38
N ARG A 136 -6.38 1.91 10.09
CA ARG A 136 -5.69 2.87 9.23
C ARG A 136 -6.52 4.13 8.94
N ARG A 137 -7.83 4.14 9.18
CA ARG A 137 -8.66 5.36 9.11
C ARG A 137 -8.38 6.34 10.24
N HIS A 138 -7.79 5.86 11.34
CA HIS A 138 -7.41 6.67 12.50
C HIS A 138 -5.95 7.13 12.44
N LEU A 139 -5.19 6.72 11.42
CA LEU A 139 -3.76 7.00 11.28
C LEU A 139 -3.50 7.73 9.96
N ALA A 140 -2.74 8.82 10.01
CA ALA A 140 -2.21 9.50 8.84
C ALA A 140 -0.70 9.25 8.72
N LEU A 141 -0.23 8.89 7.53
CA LEU A 141 1.19 8.70 7.24
C LEU A 141 1.62 9.71 6.17
N VAL A 142 2.67 10.47 6.47
CA VAL A 142 3.40 11.26 5.48
C VAL A 142 4.73 10.54 5.20
N PRO A 143 4.86 9.82 4.07
CA PRO A 143 6.08 9.07 3.77
C PRO A 143 7.25 10.00 3.43
N GLN A 144 8.47 9.48 3.53
CA GLN A 144 9.67 10.21 3.13
C GLN A 144 9.68 10.56 1.63
N GLU A 145 9.17 9.65 0.79
CA GLU A 145 8.97 9.86 -0.64
C GLU A 145 7.48 9.89 -0.94
N THR A 146 6.97 11.06 -1.29
CA THR A 146 5.56 11.24 -1.62
C THR A 146 5.27 10.80 -3.05
N VAL A 147 4.25 9.95 -3.20
CA VAL A 147 3.74 9.50 -4.49
C VAL A 147 2.64 10.45 -4.95
N VAL A 148 2.73 10.88 -6.21
CA VAL A 148 1.70 11.67 -6.88
C VAL A 148 1.22 10.86 -8.07
N PHE A 149 -0.08 10.54 -8.07
CA PHE A 149 -0.70 9.77 -9.14
C PHE A 149 -0.88 10.64 -10.38
N GLY A 150 -0.80 10.00 -11.56
CA GLY A 150 -1.01 10.59 -12.87
C GLY A 150 -2.47 11.01 -13.09
N THR A 151 -2.92 12.05 -12.40
CA THR A 151 -4.29 12.60 -12.44
C THR A 151 -4.31 14.05 -11.94
N THR A 152 -5.49 14.66 -11.79
CA THR A 152 -5.66 16.03 -11.31
C THR A 152 -5.18 16.23 -9.88
N VAL A 153 -4.87 17.49 -9.53
CA VAL A 153 -4.55 17.87 -8.14
C VAL A 153 -5.74 17.56 -7.21
N THR A 154 -6.98 17.83 -7.64
CA THR A 154 -8.20 17.48 -6.90
C THR A 154 -8.22 16.01 -6.51
N GLU A 155 -7.98 15.11 -7.47
CA GLU A 155 -8.04 13.67 -7.23
C GLU A 155 -6.90 13.17 -6.34
N ASN A 156 -5.69 13.72 -6.49
CA ASN A 156 -4.56 13.39 -5.61
C ASN A 156 -4.85 13.73 -4.14
N ILE A 157 -5.45 14.89 -3.85
CA ILE A 157 -5.80 15.28 -2.48
C ILE A 157 -7.00 14.46 -1.98
N ARG A 158 -8.03 14.30 -2.81
CA ARG A 158 -9.24 13.53 -2.49
C ARG A 158 -8.96 12.04 -2.28
N TYR A 159 -7.82 11.53 -2.75
CA TYR A 159 -7.39 10.14 -2.52
C TYR A 159 -7.41 9.75 -1.02
N GLY A 160 -7.06 10.68 -0.12
CA GLY A 160 -7.10 10.43 1.33
C GLY A 160 -8.51 10.24 1.89
N ARG A 161 -9.53 10.83 1.25
CA ARG A 161 -10.95 10.69 1.61
C ARG A 161 -11.83 10.88 0.37
N PRO A 162 -12.18 9.79 -0.34
CA PRO A 162 -12.84 9.83 -1.65
C PRO A 162 -14.18 10.59 -1.69
N ASP A 163 -14.87 10.66 -0.56
CA ASP A 163 -16.15 11.35 -0.37
C ASP A 163 -16.00 12.85 -0.02
N ALA A 164 -14.78 13.38 0.06
CA ALA A 164 -14.54 14.79 0.37
C ALA A 164 -15.06 15.72 -0.74
N SER A 165 -15.83 16.73 -0.32
CA SER A 165 -16.25 17.83 -1.19
C SER A 165 -15.06 18.66 -1.70
N PHE A 166 -15.27 19.45 -2.75
CA PHE A 166 -14.23 20.35 -3.26
C PHE A 166 -13.78 21.38 -2.21
N GLU A 167 -14.71 21.89 -1.39
CA GLU A 167 -14.38 22.85 -0.33
C GLU A 167 -13.42 22.24 0.71
N GLU A 168 -13.64 20.97 1.08
CA GLU A 168 -12.77 20.26 2.01
C GLU A 168 -11.41 19.93 1.40
N VAL A 169 -11.36 19.58 0.11
CA VAL A 169 -10.11 19.41 -0.64
C VAL A 169 -9.30 20.70 -0.63
N ARG A 170 -9.94 21.83 -0.93
CA ARG A 170 -9.29 23.14 -0.92
C ARG A 170 -8.83 23.54 0.49
N ALA A 171 -9.64 23.28 1.51
CA ALA A 171 -9.27 23.51 2.90
C ALA A 171 -8.02 22.70 3.32
N ALA A 172 -7.91 21.44 2.89
CA ALA A 172 -6.73 20.62 3.13
C ALA A 172 -5.48 21.20 2.44
N ALA A 173 -5.58 21.61 1.18
CA ALA A 173 -4.48 22.27 0.46
C ALA A 173 -4.07 23.61 1.08
N MET A 174 -5.00 24.38 1.64
CA MET A 174 -4.69 25.59 2.41
C MET A 174 -3.94 25.27 3.69
N ALA A 175 -4.38 24.25 4.44
CA ALA A 175 -3.71 23.81 5.66
C ALA A 175 -2.28 23.32 5.39
N ALA A 176 -2.06 22.66 4.25
CA ALA A 176 -0.74 22.22 3.80
C ALA A 176 0.10 23.33 3.11
N ARG A 177 -0.46 24.55 2.97
CA ARG A 177 0.17 25.72 2.34
C ARG A 177 0.58 25.51 0.87
N ILE A 178 -0.29 24.87 0.10
CA ILE A 178 -0.09 24.64 -1.34
C ILE A 178 -1.17 25.25 -2.25
N ASP A 179 -2.29 25.73 -1.70
CA ASP A 179 -3.40 26.37 -2.46
C ASP A 179 -2.91 27.47 -3.42
N ASP A 180 -2.07 28.41 -2.93
CA ASP A 180 -1.53 29.51 -3.75
C ASP A 180 -0.72 29.03 -4.96
N PHE A 181 -0.02 27.90 -4.83
CA PHE A 181 0.73 27.32 -5.93
C PHE A 181 -0.22 26.65 -6.92
N ILE A 182 -1.18 25.87 -6.42
CA ILE A 182 -2.18 25.19 -7.25
C ILE A 182 -2.95 26.21 -8.09
N MET A 183 -3.40 27.30 -7.48
CA MET A 183 -4.14 28.38 -8.17
C MET A 183 -3.33 29.11 -9.25
N ARG A 184 -2.00 28.96 -9.30
CA ARG A 184 -1.14 29.50 -10.35
C ARG A 184 -0.90 28.52 -11.50
N LEU A 185 -1.32 27.27 -11.36
CA LEU A 185 -1.28 26.30 -12.45
C LEU A 185 -2.33 26.68 -13.51
N PRO A 186 -2.11 26.32 -14.80
CA PRO A 186 -3.00 26.70 -15.89
C PRO A 186 -4.48 26.36 -15.64
N ASP A 187 -4.75 25.18 -15.09
CA ASP A 187 -6.10 24.66 -14.83
C ASP A 187 -6.40 24.56 -13.33
N GLY A 188 -5.61 25.21 -12.48
CA GLY A 188 -5.78 25.19 -11.03
C GLY A 188 -5.78 23.77 -10.47
N TYR A 189 -6.83 23.45 -9.71
CA TYR A 189 -7.06 22.12 -9.11
C TYR A 189 -7.33 21.00 -10.12
N GLU A 190 -7.76 21.34 -11.33
CA GLU A 190 -7.99 20.38 -12.41
C GLU A 190 -6.72 20.12 -13.24
N THR A 191 -5.59 20.75 -12.88
CA THR A 191 -4.31 20.50 -13.52
C THR A 191 -3.86 19.06 -13.30
N GLU A 192 -3.55 18.34 -14.37
CA GLU A 192 -2.95 17.02 -14.31
C GLU A 192 -1.49 17.09 -13.82
N VAL A 193 -1.16 16.26 -12.83
CA VAL A 193 0.18 16.12 -12.24
C VAL A 193 0.64 14.66 -12.31
N GLY A 194 1.93 14.40 -12.08
CA GLY A 194 2.52 13.05 -12.11
C GLY A 194 3.30 12.76 -13.40
N GLU A 195 3.55 11.48 -13.72
CA GLU A 195 4.48 11.07 -14.80
C GLU A 195 4.14 11.63 -16.19
N ARG A 196 2.87 11.97 -16.45
CA ARG A 196 2.40 12.54 -17.72
C ARG A 196 1.96 14.00 -17.64
N GLY A 197 2.02 14.60 -16.44
CA GLY A 197 1.51 15.95 -16.15
C GLY A 197 2.60 16.94 -15.76
N VAL A 198 2.20 18.00 -15.06
CA VAL A 198 3.14 19.00 -14.52
C VAL A 198 4.07 18.33 -13.48
N THR A 199 5.38 18.50 -13.67
CA THR A 199 6.37 18.01 -12.70
C THR A 199 6.43 18.92 -11.49
N LEU A 200 6.04 18.41 -10.32
CA LEU A 200 6.13 19.10 -9.04
C LEU A 200 7.56 19.00 -8.48
N SER A 201 8.04 20.04 -7.80
CA SER A 201 9.28 19.95 -7.00
C SER A 201 9.09 19.05 -5.77
N GLY A 202 10.18 18.58 -5.15
CA GLY A 202 10.10 17.71 -3.97
C GLY A 202 9.27 18.32 -2.82
N GLY A 203 9.47 19.60 -2.51
CA GLY A 203 8.72 20.29 -1.46
C GLY A 203 7.25 20.57 -1.81
N GLN A 204 6.91 20.65 -3.11
CA GLN A 204 5.51 20.73 -3.56
C GLN A 204 4.82 19.37 -3.54
N ARG A 205 5.55 18.27 -3.75
CA ARG A 205 4.98 16.93 -3.59
C ARG A 205 4.72 16.57 -2.14
N GLN A 206 5.55 17.07 -1.23
CA GLN A 206 5.45 16.76 0.20
C GLN A 206 4.34 17.54 0.93
N ARG A 207 3.96 18.70 0.39
CA ARG A 207 2.85 19.52 0.88
C ARG A 207 1.58 19.12 0.16
#